data_AF-A0A8T7C8P9-F1
#
_entry.id   AF-A0A8T7C8P9-F1
#
_cell.length_a   1.000
_cell.length_b   1.000
_cell.length_c   1.000
_cell.angle_alpha   90.00
_cell.angle_beta   90.00
_cell.angle_gamma   90.00
#
_symmetry.space_group_name_H-M   'P 1'
#
loop_
_entity.id
_entity.type
_entity.pdbx_description
1 polymer ?
#
loop_
_entity_poly.entity_id
_entity_poly.type
_entity_poly.pdbx_seq_one_letter_code
_entity_poly.pdbx_strand_id
1 'polypeptide(L)'
;YEELGALVVEVSFPNSQSELAQTAGHYCPQTLAKDLEKLRHEPQIWVTAMKPGMQEQIFEEVLQAIPGRKINRLKRGDVFEI
;
A
#
# COMPACT_ATOMS: atom_id res chain seq x y z
N TYR A 1 0.67 -23.34 -8.13
CA TYR A 1 0.58 -21.87 -8.19
C TYR A 1 2.00 -21.36 -8.13
N GLU A 2 2.41 -20.59 -9.13
CA GLU A 2 3.70 -19.89 -9.08
C GLU A 2 3.71 -18.91 -7.92
N GLU A 3 4.88 -18.72 -7.31
CA GLU A 3 5.08 -17.83 -6.17
C GLU A 3 5.02 -16.36 -6.61
N LEU A 4 4.28 -15.52 -5.90
CA LEU A 4 4.25 -14.07 -6.13
C LEU A 4 5.41 -13.44 -5.36
N GLY A 5 6.44 -12.97 -6.08
CA GLY A 5 7.62 -12.34 -5.48
C GLY A 5 7.43 -10.87 -5.08
N ALA A 6 6.64 -10.11 -5.84
CA ALA A 6 6.42 -8.67 -5.61
C ALA A 6 4.96 -8.24 -5.88
N LEU A 7 4.46 -7.29 -5.10
CA LEU A 7 3.17 -6.63 -5.28
C LEU A 7 3.35 -5.11 -5.26
N VAL A 8 3.04 -4.44 -6.38
CA VAL A 8 2.94 -2.98 -6.41
C VAL A 8 1.47 -2.59 -6.28
N VAL A 9 1.14 -1.74 -5.30
CA VAL A 9 -0.24 -1.37 -5.00
C VAL A 9 -0.34 0.10 -4.64
N GLU A 10 -1.41 0.76 -5.06
CA GLU A 10 -1.63 2.17 -4.74
C GLU A 10 -2.26 2.36 -3.34
N VAL A 11 -1.88 3.43 -2.65
CA VAL A 11 -2.55 3.93 -1.43
C VAL A 11 -2.54 5.45 -1.51
N SER A 12 -3.69 6.02 -1.87
CA SER A 12 -3.75 7.44 -2.26
C SER A 12 -4.04 8.36 -1.09
N PHE A 13 -4.89 7.96 -0.15
CA PHE A 13 -5.41 8.82 0.91
C PHE A 13 -5.08 8.32 2.31
N PRO A 14 -4.95 9.20 3.31
CA PRO A 14 -4.85 8.77 4.69
C PRO A 14 -6.17 8.21 5.21
N ASN A 15 -6.10 7.48 6.31
CA ASN A 15 -7.25 6.89 7.01
C ASN A 15 -8.29 7.94 7.42
N SER A 16 -7.85 9.15 7.79
CA SER A 16 -8.74 10.28 8.09
C SER A 16 -9.59 10.75 6.89
N GLN A 17 -9.24 10.33 5.66
CA GLN A 17 -9.98 10.61 4.44
C GLN A 17 -10.53 9.32 3.79
N SER A 18 -10.80 8.27 4.59
CA SER A 18 -11.29 6.98 4.09
C SER A 18 -12.59 7.06 3.27
N GLU A 19 -13.53 7.93 3.63
CA GLU A 19 -14.77 8.15 2.85
C GLU A 19 -14.48 8.73 1.46
N LEU A 20 -13.54 9.68 1.37
CA LEU A 20 -13.10 10.24 0.10
C LEU A 20 -12.35 9.18 -0.73
N ALA A 21 -11.49 8.39 -0.08
CA ALA A 21 -10.79 7.28 -0.72
C ALA A 21 -11.80 6.31 -1.35
N GLN A 22 -12.82 5.89 -0.59
CA GLN A 22 -13.87 5.01 -1.07
C GLN A 22 -14.66 5.62 -2.23
N THR A 23 -15.10 6.87 -2.10
CA THR A 23 -15.90 7.55 -3.13
C THR A 23 -15.10 7.75 -4.43
N ALA A 24 -13.80 7.98 -4.31
CA ALA A 24 -12.89 8.12 -5.44
C ALA A 24 -12.34 6.79 -5.98
N GLY A 25 -12.66 5.65 -5.34
CA GLY A 25 -12.24 4.32 -5.77
C GLY A 25 -10.77 3.99 -5.47
N HIS A 26 -10.20 4.57 -4.42
CA HIS A 26 -8.81 4.39 -4.02
C HIS A 26 -8.65 3.73 -2.65
N TYR A 27 -7.52 3.06 -2.43
CA TYR A 27 -7.17 2.60 -1.08
C TYR A 27 -6.77 3.75 -0.15
N CYS A 28 -7.22 3.64 1.11
CA CYS A 28 -6.51 4.13 2.29
C CYS A 28 -5.80 2.97 3.02
N PRO A 29 -4.87 3.25 3.95
CA PRO A 29 -4.10 2.22 4.66
C PRO A 29 -4.96 1.09 5.27
N GLN A 30 -6.09 1.42 5.89
CA GLN A 30 -6.98 0.42 6.51
C GLN A 30 -7.69 -0.46 5.49
N THR A 31 -8.10 0.10 4.35
CA THR A 31 -8.74 -0.70 3.28
C THR A 31 -7.72 -1.62 2.60
N LEU A 32 -6.49 -1.16 2.39
CA LEU A 32 -5.41 -2.01 1.88
C LEU A 32 -5.12 -3.15 2.85
N ALA A 33 -5.01 -2.87 4.15
CA ALA A 33 -4.75 -3.89 5.17
C ALA A 33 -5.79 -5.02 5.15
N LYS A 34 -7.09 -4.66 5.09
CA LYS A 34 -8.19 -5.62 5.01
C LYS A 34 -8.11 -6.53 3.77
N ASP A 35 -7.71 -5.99 2.63
CA ASP A 35 -7.60 -6.80 1.41
C ASP A 35 -6.32 -7.65 1.39
N LEU A 36 -5.24 -7.19 2.03
CA LEU A 36 -4.02 -7.99 2.19
C LEU A 36 -4.21 -9.20 3.10
N GLU A 37 -5.18 -9.20 4.03
CA GLU A 37 -5.54 -10.40 4.80
C GLU A 37 -5.98 -11.58 3.90
N LYS A 38 -6.47 -11.29 2.70
CA LYS A 38 -6.89 -12.31 1.72
C LYS A 38 -5.71 -12.87 0.92
N LEU A 39 -4.57 -12.18 0.93
CA LEU A 39 -3.40 -12.55 0.15
C LEU A 39 -2.64 -13.68 0.84
N ARG A 40 -2.63 -14.86 0.22
CA ARG A 40 -1.94 -16.04 0.75
C ARG A 40 -0.41 -15.98 0.64
N HIS A 41 0.11 -15.16 -0.25
CA HIS A 41 1.54 -15.08 -0.55
C HIS A 41 2.17 -13.98 0.31
N GLU A 42 3.49 -14.05 0.50
CA GLU A 42 4.28 -13.09 1.30
C GLU A 42 5.25 -12.28 0.41
N PRO A 43 4.79 -11.61 -0.67
CA PRO A 43 5.66 -10.82 -1.53
C PRO A 43 6.25 -9.61 -0.81
N GLN A 44 7.29 -9.03 -1.40
CA GLN A 44 7.62 -7.63 -1.13
C GLN A 44 6.50 -6.73 -1.65
N ILE A 45 5.96 -5.86 -0.80
CA ILE A 45 4.87 -4.95 -1.14
C ILE A 45 5.43 -3.54 -1.31
N TRP A 46 5.09 -2.91 -2.42
CA TRP A 46 5.53 -1.58 -2.79
C TRP A 46 4.31 -0.66 -2.91
N VAL A 47 4.21 0.31 -2.00
CA VAL A 47 3.11 1.27 -1.99
C VAL A 47 3.43 2.50 -2.82
N THR A 48 2.47 2.94 -3.65
CA THR A 48 2.63 4.05 -4.59
C THR A 48 1.41 5.00 -4.61
N ALA A 49 1.49 6.06 -5.42
CA ALA A 49 0.42 7.03 -5.72
C ALA A 49 -0.16 7.82 -4.52
N MET A 50 0.56 7.88 -3.39
CA MET A 50 0.20 8.73 -2.26
C MET A 50 0.04 10.19 -2.70
N LYS A 51 -1.02 10.85 -2.21
CA LYS A 51 -1.29 12.25 -2.53
C LYS A 51 -0.16 13.17 -2.07
N PRO A 52 0.22 14.18 -2.89
CA PRO A 52 1.23 15.16 -2.52
C PRO A 52 0.90 15.89 -1.21
N GLY A 53 1.91 16.08 -0.37
CA GLY A 53 1.78 16.69 0.95
C GLY A 53 1.34 15.73 2.06
N MET A 54 1.02 14.46 1.75
CA MET A 54 0.53 13.47 2.71
C MET A 54 1.32 12.16 2.70
N GLN A 55 2.40 12.07 1.91
CA GLN A 55 3.09 10.80 1.67
C GLN A 55 3.70 10.20 2.94
N GLU A 56 4.21 11.02 3.86
CA GLU A 56 4.76 10.55 5.13
C GLU A 56 3.66 10.00 6.04
N GLN A 57 2.60 10.78 6.26
CA GLN A 57 1.44 10.35 7.04
C GLN A 57 0.83 9.05 6.50
N ILE A 58 0.56 9.00 5.19
CA ILE A 58 -0.02 7.79 4.57
C ILE A 58 0.92 6.60 4.77
N PHE A 59 2.22 6.77 4.53
CA PHE A 59 3.17 5.67 4.67
C PHE A 59 3.31 5.18 6.12
N GLU A 60 3.34 6.08 7.10
CA GLU A 60 3.33 5.72 8.52
C GLU A 60 2.07 4.94 8.90
N GLU A 61 0.91 5.40 8.44
CA GLU A 61 -0.36 4.72 8.66
C GLU A 61 -0.41 3.33 7.98
N VAL A 62 0.22 3.17 6.80
CA VAL A 62 0.40 1.85 6.14
C VAL A 62 1.23 0.91 7.01
N LEU A 63 2.37 1.38 7.53
CA LEU A 63 3.24 0.58 8.39
C LEU A 63 2.54 0.17 9.69
N GLN A 64 1.71 1.05 10.25
CA GLN A 64 0.90 0.74 11.43
C GLN A 64 -0.24 -0.25 11.15
N ALA A 65 -0.90 -0.11 9.99
CA ALA A 65 -2.05 -0.95 9.63
C ALA A 65 -1.65 -2.35 9.18
N ILE A 66 -0.42 -2.54 8.69
CA ILE A 66 0.04 -3.81 8.12
C ILE A 66 1.33 -4.27 8.82
N PRO A 67 1.27 -4.54 10.14
CA PRO A 67 2.45 -5.01 10.87
C PRO A 67 2.88 -6.40 10.37
N GLY A 68 4.19 -6.60 10.20
CA GLY A 68 4.77 -7.90 9.87
C GLY A 68 4.89 -8.22 8.37
N ARG A 69 4.37 -7.37 7.48
CA ARG A 69 4.58 -7.50 6.02
C ARG A 69 5.79 -6.70 5.56
N LYS A 70 6.44 -7.15 4.48
CA LYS A 70 7.58 -6.45 3.87
C LYS A 70 7.09 -5.26 3.02
N ILE A 71 6.79 -4.14 3.68
CA ILE A 71 6.30 -2.92 3.03
C ILE A 71 7.46 -1.97 2.71
N ASN A 72 7.51 -1.49 1.46
CA ASN A 72 8.40 -0.41 1.02
C ASN A 72 7.60 0.68 0.30
N ARG A 73 8.06 1.93 0.40
CA ARG A 73 7.54 3.03 -0.40
C ARG A 73 8.21 3.02 -1.76
N LEU A 74 7.42 2.93 -2.83
CA LEU A 74 7.92 3.08 -4.18
C LEU A 74 8.33 4.53 -4.44
N LYS A 75 9.52 4.72 -5.02
CA LYS A 75 10.08 6.02 -5.38
C LYS A 75 10.45 6.03 -6.85
N ARG A 76 10.49 7.23 -7.42
CA ARG A 76 10.98 7.44 -8.78
C ARG A 76 12.41 6.94 -8.89
N GLY A 77 12.67 6.07 -9.86
CA GLY A 77 13.99 5.49 -10.11
C GLY A 77 14.20 4.11 -9.50
N ASP A 78 13.25 3.58 -8.72
CA ASP A 78 13.29 2.18 -8.29
C ASP A 78 13.20 1.26 -9.52
N VAL A 79 14.02 0.20 -9.53
CA VAL A 79 14.10 -0.81 -10.60
C VAL A 79 13.83 -2.19 -10.01
N PHE A 80 13.05 -2.99 -10.73
CA PHE A 80 12.67 -4.34 -10.34
C PHE A 80 13.20 -5.35 -11.36
N GLU A 81 13.67 -6.48 -10.86
CA GLU A 81 13.90 -7.69 -11.64
C GLU A 81 12.79 -8.67 -11.28
N ILE A 82 12.12 -9.24 -12.28
CA ILE A 82 10.95 -10.12 -12.14
C ILE A 82 11.19 -11.49 -12.77
#